data_AF-A0A9W7T855-F1
#
_entry.id   AF-A0A9W7T855-F1
#
_cell.length_a   1.000
_cell.length_b   1.000
_cell.length_c   1.000
_cell.angle_alpha   90.00
_cell.angle_beta   90.00
_cell.angle_gamma   90.00
#
_symmetry.space_group_name_H-M   'P 1'
#
loop_
_entity.id
_entity.type
_entity.pdbx_description
1 polymer ?
#
loop_
_entity_poly.entity_id
_entity_poly.type
_entity_poly.pdbx_seq_one_letter_code
_entity_poly.pdbx_strand_id
1 'polypeptide(L)'
;HGLIVQNPPTQFNMAGDDGGRNKNLGKNLMCRLKCMFSDSSAPESRLSLEDTQQWAHSLDRLLGSKYGLATFRTFLKLEYSDENIEFWLTCEDYKKLTSSHKMTARAKKIFEQFVKAESPKEINIDYHTREEIKRSVRKPTVQCFDEAQKIVYGLMERDSYPRFLRSEMYKSLLESLAEDAERG
;
A
#
# COMPACT_ATOMS: atom_id res chain seq x y z
N HIS A 1 8.79 1.06 64.58
CA HIS A 1 8.20 -0.16 63.99
C HIS A 1 8.29 0.02 62.47
N GLY A 2 9.30 -0.48 61.73
CA GLY A 2 9.74 -1.87 61.55
C GLY A 2 8.68 -2.63 60.74
N LEU A 3 8.85 -3.20 59.54
CA LEU A 3 10.01 -3.77 58.83
C LEU A 3 9.78 -3.78 57.30
N ILE A 4 10.88 -3.91 56.56
CA ILE A 4 11.02 -4.16 55.12
C ILE A 4 10.60 -5.60 54.75
N VAL A 5 9.93 -5.81 53.61
CA VAL A 5 10.17 -6.96 52.72
C VAL A 5 10.08 -6.51 51.25
N GLN A 6 11.11 -6.84 50.47
CA GLN A 6 11.27 -6.57 49.05
C GLN A 6 10.80 -7.77 48.19
N ASN A 7 10.21 -7.44 47.02
CA ASN A 7 10.21 -8.12 45.71
C ASN A 7 9.62 -9.55 45.52
N PRO A 8 9.25 -9.98 44.28
CA PRO A 8 9.62 -9.41 42.96
C PRO A 8 8.47 -9.10 41.97
N PRO A 9 8.78 -8.45 40.82
CA PRO A 9 7.83 -8.23 39.74
C PRO A 9 7.54 -9.54 39.01
N THR A 10 6.27 -9.84 38.77
CA THR A 10 5.88 -10.99 37.94
C THR A 10 6.24 -10.69 36.49
N GLN A 11 7.35 -11.29 36.08
CA GLN A 11 7.86 -11.35 34.72
C GLN A 11 6.86 -12.13 33.85
N PHE A 12 5.99 -11.44 33.11
CA PHE A 12 5.28 -12.05 31.98
C PHE A 12 6.24 -12.10 30.78
N ASN A 13 7.14 -13.07 30.80
CA ASN A 13 7.78 -13.55 29.59
C ASN A 13 6.84 -14.60 28.96
N MET A 14 6.09 -14.19 27.95
CA MET A 14 5.86 -15.06 26.79
C MET A 14 6.62 -14.44 25.62
N ALA A 15 7.88 -14.84 25.47
CA ALA A 15 8.50 -14.88 24.17
C ALA A 15 7.73 -15.93 23.35
N GLY A 16 6.62 -15.50 22.76
CA GLY A 16 5.93 -16.27 21.74
C GLY A 16 6.79 -16.24 20.49
N ASP A 17 7.23 -17.43 20.07
CA ASP A 17 7.79 -17.69 18.75
C ASP A 17 6.80 -17.25 17.66
N ASP A 18 6.86 -15.97 17.29
CA ASP A 18 6.08 -15.36 16.20
C ASP A 18 6.80 -15.51 14.85
N GLY A 19 8.01 -16.07 14.85
CA GLY A 19 8.84 -16.27 13.66
C GLY A 19 8.25 -17.30 12.68
N GLY A 20 7.50 -18.29 13.18
CA GLY A 20 6.94 -19.37 12.36
C GLY A 20 5.72 -18.98 11.51
N ARG A 21 4.82 -18.12 12.04
CA ARG A 21 3.61 -17.70 11.30
C ARG A 21 3.92 -16.69 10.20
N ASN A 22 4.85 -15.77 10.45
CA ASN A 22 5.16 -14.69 9.51
C ASN A 22 6.02 -15.14 8.31
N LYS A 23 6.95 -16.08 8.50
CA LYS A 23 7.70 -16.71 7.39
C LYS A 23 6.77 -17.40 6.38
N ASN A 24 5.71 -18.04 6.89
CA ASN A 24 4.70 -18.66 6.04
C ASN A 24 3.90 -17.62 5.26
N LEU A 25 3.66 -16.42 5.81
CA LEU A 25 2.96 -15.35 5.09
C LEU A 25 3.76 -14.88 3.85
N GLY A 26 5.07 -14.68 4.00
CA GLY A 26 5.96 -14.31 2.89
C GLY A 26 6.02 -15.37 1.79
N LYS A 27 6.20 -16.65 2.16
CA LYS A 27 6.21 -17.77 1.21
C LYS A 27 4.87 -17.94 0.50
N ASN A 28 3.75 -17.88 1.24
CA ASN A 28 2.41 -17.93 0.66
C ASN A 28 2.15 -16.74 -0.27
N LEU A 29 2.60 -15.54 0.11
CA LEU A 29 2.48 -14.36 -0.74
C LEU A 29 3.31 -14.49 -2.01
N MET A 30 4.54 -15.00 -1.93
CA MET A 30 5.38 -15.25 -3.10
C MET A 30 4.75 -16.29 -4.02
N CYS A 31 4.20 -17.40 -3.49
CA CYS A 31 3.44 -18.37 -4.28
C CYS A 31 2.25 -17.71 -4.97
N ARG A 32 1.48 -16.88 -4.25
CA ARG A 32 0.34 -16.15 -4.81
C ARG A 32 0.78 -15.15 -5.89
N LEU A 33 1.86 -14.40 -5.67
CA LEU A 33 2.40 -13.45 -6.65
C LEU A 33 2.88 -14.18 -7.90
N LYS A 34 3.62 -15.29 -7.74
CA LYS A 34 4.05 -16.15 -8.86
C LYS A 34 2.82 -16.65 -9.64
N CYS A 35 1.79 -17.19 -8.97
CA CYS A 35 0.55 -17.63 -9.63
C CYS A 35 -0.20 -16.49 -10.34
N MET A 36 -0.32 -15.32 -9.70
CA MET A 36 -1.03 -14.16 -10.28
C MET A 36 -0.40 -13.64 -11.57
N PHE A 37 0.86 -13.96 -11.83
CA PHE A 37 1.61 -13.45 -12.98
C PHE A 37 2.28 -14.54 -13.84
N SER A 38 1.94 -15.82 -13.60
CA SER A 38 2.51 -16.99 -14.31
C SER A 38 2.19 -17.05 -15.81
N ASP A 39 1.12 -16.39 -16.27
CA ASP A 39 0.70 -16.41 -17.68
C ASP A 39 1.47 -15.40 -18.57
N SER A 40 2.42 -14.65 -18.02
CA SER A 40 3.20 -13.69 -18.81
C SER A 40 4.35 -14.41 -19.51
N SER A 41 4.18 -14.73 -20.80
CA SER A 41 5.18 -15.39 -21.66
C SER A 41 6.47 -14.59 -21.93
N ALA A 42 6.71 -13.49 -21.20
CA ALA A 42 7.91 -12.67 -21.32
C ALA A 42 8.96 -13.10 -20.26
N PRO A 43 10.23 -13.32 -20.64
CA PRO A 43 11.31 -13.68 -19.71
C PRO A 43 11.62 -12.58 -18.67
N GLU A 44 11.16 -11.33 -18.91
CA GLU A 44 11.24 -10.18 -17.99
C GLU A 44 10.19 -10.22 -16.86
N SER A 45 9.31 -11.22 -16.84
CA SER A 45 8.17 -11.27 -15.91
C SER A 45 8.48 -11.91 -14.56
N ARG A 46 9.69 -12.42 -14.32
CA ARG A 46 10.05 -13.05 -13.04
C ARG A 46 10.47 -11.98 -12.04
N LEU A 47 9.82 -11.97 -10.87
CA LEU A 47 10.23 -11.16 -9.74
C LEU A 47 11.69 -11.48 -9.38
N SER A 48 12.58 -10.49 -9.47
CA SER A 48 13.99 -10.62 -9.11
C SER A 48 14.29 -9.99 -7.74
N LEU A 49 15.37 -10.45 -7.10
CA LEU A 49 15.85 -9.84 -5.85
C LEU A 49 16.20 -8.36 -6.07
N GLU A 50 16.91 -8.07 -7.16
CA GLU A 50 17.33 -6.70 -7.51
C GLU A 50 16.13 -5.77 -7.67
N ASP A 51 15.11 -6.16 -8.45
CA ASP A 51 13.88 -5.38 -8.61
C ASP A 51 13.16 -5.15 -7.28
N THR A 52 13.13 -6.16 -6.42
CA THR A 52 12.47 -6.09 -5.11
C THR A 52 13.21 -5.13 -4.17
N GLN A 53 14.54 -5.09 -4.23
CA GLN A 53 15.35 -4.11 -3.50
C GLN A 53 15.09 -2.68 -3.97
N GLN A 54 14.79 -2.49 -5.27
CA GLN A 54 14.47 -1.16 -5.81
C GLN A 54 13.25 -0.51 -5.15
N TRP A 55 12.34 -1.31 -4.59
CA TRP A 55 11.14 -0.82 -3.93
C TRP A 55 11.44 -0.01 -2.66
N ALA A 56 12.60 -0.20 -2.04
CA ALA A 56 13.02 0.53 -0.85
C ALA A 56 13.61 1.93 -1.15
N HIS A 57 13.90 2.23 -2.42
CA HIS A 57 14.50 3.51 -2.79
C HIS A 57 13.48 4.65 -2.93
N SER A 58 12.27 4.36 -3.40
CA SER A 58 11.16 5.33 -3.41
C SER A 58 9.81 4.65 -3.54
N LEU A 59 8.76 5.34 -3.08
CA LEU A 59 7.39 4.89 -3.29
C LEU A 59 7.08 4.79 -4.80
N ASP A 60 7.62 5.68 -5.64
CA ASP A 60 7.48 5.58 -7.10
C ASP A 60 7.99 4.27 -7.68
N ARG A 61 9.17 3.79 -7.23
CA ARG A 61 9.73 2.50 -7.67
C ARG A 61 8.86 1.33 -7.23
N LEU A 62 8.31 1.41 -6.02
CA LEU A 62 7.36 0.41 -5.52
C LEU A 62 6.06 0.39 -6.34
N LEU A 63 5.44 1.55 -6.59
CA LEU A 63 4.17 1.66 -7.32
C LEU A 63 4.32 1.40 -8.82
N GLY A 64 5.49 1.68 -9.40
CA GLY A 64 5.83 1.38 -10.78
C GLY A 64 6.06 -0.11 -11.05
N SER A 65 6.41 -0.89 -10.01
CA SER A 65 6.54 -2.34 -10.12
C SER A 65 5.17 -3.02 -10.02
N LYS A 66 4.82 -3.87 -11.00
CA LYS A 66 3.61 -4.71 -10.95
C LYS A 66 3.52 -5.54 -9.67
N TYR A 67 4.65 -6.13 -9.28
CA TYR A 67 4.78 -6.95 -8.07
C TYR A 67 4.81 -6.08 -6.82
N GLY A 68 5.52 -4.95 -6.86
CA GLY A 68 5.58 -3.99 -5.76
C GLY A 68 4.21 -3.47 -5.39
N LEU A 69 3.46 -2.97 -6.38
CA LEU A 69 2.08 -2.52 -6.21
C LEU A 69 1.16 -3.60 -5.64
N ALA A 70 1.23 -4.83 -6.16
CA ALA A 70 0.39 -5.93 -5.67
C ALA A 70 0.71 -6.30 -4.20
N THR A 71 2.00 -6.32 -3.86
CA THR A 71 2.49 -6.59 -2.50
C THR A 71 2.06 -5.48 -1.55
N PHE A 72 2.27 -4.22 -1.93
CA PHE A 72 1.89 -3.05 -1.13
C PHE A 72 0.37 -2.96 -0.91
N ARG A 73 -0.45 -3.21 -1.94
CA ARG A 73 -1.91 -3.29 -1.78
C ARG A 73 -2.34 -4.39 -0.82
N THR A 74 -1.64 -5.53 -0.83
CA THR A 74 -1.93 -6.62 0.11
C THR A 74 -1.58 -6.21 1.53
N PHE A 75 -0.43 -5.57 1.73
CA PHE A 75 -0.02 -5.02 3.01
C PHE A 75 -1.04 -4.02 3.56
N LEU A 76 -1.44 -3.03 2.77
CA LEU A 76 -2.41 -2.01 3.18
C LEU A 76 -3.77 -2.61 3.55
N LYS A 77 -4.22 -3.67 2.85
CA LYS A 77 -5.46 -4.39 3.18
C LYS A 77 -5.41 -5.11 4.53
N LEU A 78 -4.25 -5.68 4.88
CA LEU A 78 -4.09 -6.32 6.19
C LEU A 78 -4.14 -5.31 7.34
N GLU A 79 -3.77 -4.07 7.06
CA GLU A 79 -3.81 -2.96 8.02
C GLU A 79 -5.03 -2.04 7.85
N TYR A 80 -6.00 -2.43 7.01
CA TYR A 80 -7.22 -1.66 6.75
C TYR A 80 -6.97 -0.19 6.34
N SER A 81 -5.95 0.03 5.50
CA SER A 81 -5.53 1.37 5.02
C SER A 81 -5.37 1.44 3.48
N ASP A 82 -6.09 0.56 2.75
CA ASP A 82 -5.99 0.45 1.29
C ASP A 82 -6.79 1.51 0.51
N GLU A 83 -7.61 2.33 1.18
CA GLU A 83 -8.34 3.44 0.56
C GLU A 83 -7.39 4.44 -0.12
N ASN A 84 -6.23 4.70 0.47
CA ASN A 84 -5.25 5.65 -0.05
C ASN A 84 -4.68 5.21 -1.40
N ILE A 85 -4.25 3.94 -1.50
CA ILE A 85 -3.71 3.41 -2.76
C ILE A 85 -4.82 3.22 -3.80
N GLU A 86 -6.02 2.84 -3.39
CA GLU A 86 -7.16 2.71 -4.31
C GLU A 86 -7.56 4.06 -4.91
N PHE A 87 -7.61 5.11 -4.09
CA PHE A 87 -7.84 6.46 -4.56
C PHE A 87 -6.75 6.88 -5.55
N TRP A 88 -5.47 6.73 -5.17
CA TRP A 88 -4.35 7.13 -6.02
C TRP A 88 -4.38 6.45 -7.39
N LEU A 89 -4.61 5.13 -7.44
CA LEU A 89 -4.74 4.39 -8.71
C LEU A 89 -5.97 4.83 -9.51
N THR A 90 -7.09 5.10 -8.83
CA THR A 90 -8.31 5.58 -9.48
C THR A 90 -8.09 6.94 -10.13
N CYS A 91 -7.28 7.82 -9.52
CA CYS A 91 -6.86 9.09 -10.09
C CYS A 91 -5.96 8.90 -11.33
N GLU A 92 -5.00 7.97 -11.29
CA GLU A 92 -4.17 7.65 -12.45
C GLU A 92 -5.00 7.16 -13.64
N ASP A 93 -6.01 6.32 -13.41
CA ASP A 93 -6.92 5.88 -14.45
C ASP A 93 -7.86 7.00 -14.93
N TYR A 94 -8.27 7.88 -14.02
CA TYR A 94 -9.10 9.04 -14.35
C TYR A 94 -8.39 10.00 -15.32
N LYS A 95 -7.09 10.25 -15.12
CA LYS A 95 -6.28 11.12 -16.00
C LYS A 95 -6.18 10.60 -17.44
N LYS A 96 -6.34 9.29 -17.66
CA LYS A 96 -6.33 8.67 -18.99
C LYS A 96 -7.65 8.86 -19.74
N LEU A 97 -8.70 9.38 -19.10
CA LEU A 97 -10.00 9.58 -19.74
C LEU A 97 -9.99 10.79 -20.67
N THR A 98 -10.36 10.57 -21.93
CA THR A 98 -10.50 11.63 -22.94
C THR A 98 -11.94 12.08 -23.18
N SER A 99 -12.92 11.24 -22.82
CA SER A 99 -14.35 11.54 -23.02
C SER A 99 -14.93 12.35 -21.86
N SER A 100 -15.44 13.55 -22.17
CA SER A 100 -16.08 14.45 -21.18
C SER A 100 -17.22 13.77 -20.40
N HIS A 101 -18.05 12.95 -21.07
CA HIS A 101 -19.13 12.21 -20.43
C HIS A 101 -18.60 11.16 -19.44
N LYS A 102 -17.61 10.35 -19.84
CA LYS A 102 -16.98 9.36 -18.95
C LYS A 102 -16.26 10.03 -17.79
N MET A 103 -15.58 11.14 -18.05
CA MET A 103 -14.89 11.94 -17.04
C MET A 103 -15.87 12.46 -16.00
N THR A 104 -17.00 13.04 -16.41
CA THR A 104 -18.04 13.51 -15.49
C THR A 104 -18.63 12.39 -14.64
N ALA A 105 -18.95 11.25 -15.25
CA ALA A 105 -19.46 10.11 -14.50
C ALA A 105 -18.42 9.56 -13.51
N ARG A 106 -17.14 9.48 -13.91
CA ARG A 106 -16.06 8.97 -13.07
C ARG A 106 -15.71 9.94 -11.94
N ALA A 107 -15.67 11.25 -12.20
CA ALA A 107 -15.38 12.28 -11.21
C ALA A 107 -16.41 12.25 -10.06
N LYS A 108 -17.70 12.11 -10.39
CA LYS A 108 -18.77 11.98 -9.37
C LYS A 108 -18.57 10.73 -8.50
N LYS A 109 -18.26 9.58 -9.12
CA LYS A 109 -17.99 8.33 -8.38
C LYS A 109 -16.78 8.44 -7.46
N ILE A 110 -15.68 9.03 -7.94
CA ILE A 110 -14.48 9.27 -7.13
C ILE A 110 -14.83 10.16 -5.93
N PHE A 111 -15.57 11.23 -6.18
CA PHE A 111 -16.00 12.13 -5.12
C PHE A 111 -16.82 11.42 -4.05
N GLU A 112 -17.85 10.67 -4.45
CA GLU A 112 -18.74 9.95 -3.52
C GLU A 112 -18.00 8.87 -2.72
N GLN A 113 -17.05 8.17 -3.34
CA GLN A 113 -16.34 7.03 -2.75
C GLN A 113 -15.15 7.43 -1.86
N PHE A 114 -14.46 8.53 -2.16
CA PHE A 114 -13.22 8.89 -1.47
C PHE A 114 -13.23 10.28 -0.84
N VAL A 115 -13.96 11.25 -1.39
CA VAL A 115 -13.82 12.68 -1.01
C VAL A 115 -14.98 13.17 -0.16
N LYS A 116 -16.18 12.61 -0.33
CA LYS A 116 -17.35 12.97 0.45
C LYS A 116 -17.11 12.61 1.91
N ALA A 117 -17.44 13.52 2.83
CA ALA A 117 -17.39 13.24 4.26
C ALA A 117 -18.29 12.03 4.58
N GLU A 118 -17.83 11.19 5.50
CA GLU A 118 -18.49 9.95 5.94
C GLU A 118 -18.57 8.88 4.85
N SER A 119 -17.75 8.99 3.80
CA SER A 119 -17.66 7.95 2.79
C SER A 119 -16.96 6.71 3.36
N PRO A 120 -17.37 5.48 3.00
CA PRO A 120 -16.74 4.26 3.52
C PRO A 120 -15.25 4.13 3.20
N LYS A 121 -14.74 4.88 2.20
CA LYS A 121 -13.32 4.93 1.82
C LYS A 121 -12.79 6.36 1.81
N GLU A 122 -13.28 7.18 2.74
CA GLU A 122 -12.87 8.57 2.88
C GLU A 122 -11.35 8.69 3.06
N ILE A 123 -10.71 9.46 2.17
CA ILE A 123 -9.27 9.76 2.27
C ILE A 123 -9.01 10.91 3.24
N ASN A 124 -7.86 10.87 3.91
CA ASN A 124 -7.46 11.90 4.86
C ASN A 124 -6.90 13.14 4.13
N ILE A 125 -7.79 14.09 3.82
CA ILE A 125 -7.47 15.39 3.23
C ILE A 125 -8.14 16.53 4.01
N ASP A 126 -7.55 17.72 3.95
CA ASP A 126 -8.09 18.88 4.64
C ASP A 126 -9.41 19.38 4.02
N TYR A 127 -10.10 20.25 4.78
CA TYR A 127 -11.37 20.83 4.36
C TYR A 127 -11.26 21.64 3.06
N HIS A 128 -10.15 22.37 2.88
CA HIS A 128 -9.97 23.24 1.74
C HIS A 128 -9.86 22.44 0.44
N THR A 129 -8.98 21.43 0.40
CA THR A 129 -8.83 20.51 -0.73
C THR A 129 -10.16 19.83 -1.07
N ARG A 130 -10.92 19.41 -0.06
CA ARG A 130 -12.23 18.77 -0.26
C ARG A 130 -13.23 19.69 -0.94
N GLU A 131 -13.35 20.94 -0.49
CA GLU A 131 -14.27 21.91 -1.10
C GLU A 131 -13.81 22.34 -2.51
N GLU A 132 -12.51 22.38 -2.78
CA GLU A 132 -11.99 22.57 -4.14
C GLU A 132 -12.42 21.45 -5.07
N ILE A 133 -12.25 20.18 -4.67
CA ILE A 133 -12.67 19.04 -5.49
C ILE A 133 -14.19 19.07 -5.71
N LYS A 134 -14.98 19.37 -4.68
CA LYS A 134 -16.43 19.49 -4.79
C LYS A 134 -16.87 20.53 -5.83
N ARG A 135 -16.12 21.63 -5.98
CA ARG A 135 -16.33 22.61 -7.07
C ARG A 135 -15.86 22.05 -8.41
N SER A 136 -14.67 21.46 -8.48
CA SER A 136 -14.09 20.90 -9.70
C SER A 136 -14.94 19.78 -10.32
N VAL A 137 -15.57 18.93 -9.51
CA VAL A 137 -16.43 17.83 -9.97
C VAL A 137 -17.69 18.32 -10.70
N ARG A 138 -18.10 19.59 -10.54
CA ARG A 138 -19.20 20.18 -11.31
C ARG A 138 -18.84 20.40 -12.79
N LYS A 139 -17.57 20.70 -13.06
CA LYS A 139 -17.01 20.81 -14.42
C LYS A 139 -15.62 20.17 -14.42
N PRO A 140 -15.56 18.82 -14.43
CA PRO A 140 -14.31 18.11 -14.21
C PRO A 140 -13.31 18.35 -15.34
N THR A 141 -12.05 18.46 -14.94
CA THR A 141 -10.88 18.43 -15.83
C THR A 141 -10.02 17.21 -15.47
N VAL A 142 -9.01 16.93 -16.28
CA VAL A 142 -8.02 15.86 -15.96
C VAL A 142 -7.29 16.12 -14.64
N GLN A 143 -7.20 17.38 -14.21
CA GLN A 143 -6.52 17.83 -12.99
C GLN A 143 -7.43 17.89 -11.76
N CYS A 144 -8.68 17.44 -11.88
CA CYS A 144 -9.71 17.57 -10.84
C CYS A 144 -9.29 17.02 -9.46
N PHE A 145 -8.38 16.04 -9.43
CA PHE A 145 -7.94 15.36 -8.21
C PHE A 145 -6.44 15.47 -7.94
N ASP A 146 -5.70 16.29 -8.72
CA ASP A 146 -4.23 16.33 -8.66
C ASP A 146 -3.73 16.67 -7.25
N GLU A 147 -4.35 17.64 -6.58
CA GLU A 147 -3.90 18.08 -5.27
C GLU A 147 -4.17 17.05 -4.18
N ALA A 148 -5.37 16.46 -4.13
CA ALA A 148 -5.65 15.36 -3.21
C ALA A 148 -4.77 14.15 -3.49
N GLN A 149 -4.47 13.85 -4.76
CA GLN A 149 -3.61 12.73 -5.10
C GLN A 149 -2.18 12.92 -4.58
N LYS A 150 -1.63 14.14 -4.66
CA LYS A 150 -0.33 14.47 -4.04
C LYS A 150 -0.36 14.32 -2.52
N ILE A 151 -1.41 14.80 -1.88
CA ILE A 151 -1.56 14.69 -0.42
C ILE A 151 -1.60 13.22 0.01
N VAL A 152 -2.41 12.40 -0.67
CA VAL A 152 -2.54 10.96 -0.38
C VAL A 152 -1.24 10.21 -0.68
N TYR A 153 -0.53 10.56 -1.76
CA TYR A 153 0.79 10.01 -2.03
C TYR A 153 1.75 10.29 -0.86
N GLY A 154 1.83 11.55 -0.42
CA GLY A 154 2.68 11.94 0.70
C GLY A 154 2.27 11.29 2.02
N LEU A 155 0.97 11.01 2.22
CA LEU A 155 0.48 10.27 3.37
C LEU A 155 1.00 8.82 3.35
N MET A 156 0.86 8.13 2.23
CA MET A 156 1.41 6.78 2.07
C MET A 156 2.93 6.77 2.23
N GLU A 157 3.63 7.74 1.64
CA GLU A 157 5.09 7.85 1.69
C GLU A 157 5.63 8.07 3.11
N ARG A 158 4.91 8.82 3.95
CA ARG A 158 5.34 9.12 5.33
C ARG A 158 4.89 8.11 6.37
N ASP A 159 3.81 7.37 6.11
CA ASP A 159 3.24 6.42 7.07
C ASP A 159 3.34 4.95 6.60
N SER A 160 2.47 4.54 5.69
CA SER A 160 2.33 3.11 5.35
C SER A 160 3.54 2.55 4.60
N TYR A 161 4.23 3.35 3.79
CA TYR A 161 5.39 2.90 3.01
C TYR A 161 6.60 2.53 3.88
N PRO A 162 7.06 3.35 4.84
CA PRO A 162 8.09 2.96 5.80
C PRO A 162 7.69 1.74 6.66
N ARG A 163 6.40 1.60 6.99
CA ARG A 163 5.88 0.42 7.71
C ARG A 163 5.92 -0.83 6.83
N PHE A 164 5.55 -0.72 5.56
CA PHE A 164 5.69 -1.79 4.57
C PHE A 164 7.12 -2.29 4.45
N LEU A 165 8.11 -1.40 4.30
CA LEU A 165 9.53 -1.78 4.17
C LEU A 165 10.09 -2.46 5.43
N ARG A 166 9.51 -2.19 6.61
CA ARG A 166 9.87 -2.86 7.87
C ARG A 166 9.04 -4.12 8.15
N SER A 167 8.02 -4.38 7.35
CA SER A 167 7.12 -5.51 7.55
C SER A 167 7.80 -6.83 7.25
N GLU A 168 7.41 -7.87 7.98
CA GLU A 168 7.87 -9.23 7.73
C GLU A 168 7.45 -9.74 6.35
N MET A 169 6.36 -9.18 5.79
CA MET A 169 5.93 -9.46 4.42
C MET A 169 7.02 -9.10 3.40
N TYR A 170 7.61 -7.91 3.50
CA TYR A 170 8.66 -7.47 2.59
C TYR A 170 10.00 -8.15 2.86
N LYS A 171 10.40 -8.28 4.13
CA LYS A 171 11.66 -8.94 4.51
C LYS A 171 11.68 -10.41 4.10
N SER A 172 10.62 -11.17 4.41
CA SER A 172 10.52 -12.58 4.04
C SER A 172 10.53 -12.77 2.52
N LEU A 173 10.00 -11.80 1.76
CA LEU A 173 10.05 -11.83 0.30
C LEU A 173 11.49 -11.67 -0.21
N LEU A 174 12.24 -10.70 0.32
CA LEU A 174 13.66 -10.51 -0.01
C LEU A 174 14.50 -11.74 0.34
N GLU A 175 14.32 -12.30 1.54
CA GLU A 175 15.03 -13.52 1.98
C GLU A 175 14.75 -14.69 1.04
N SER A 176 13.48 -14.92 0.71
CA SER A 176 13.11 -16.02 -0.19
C SER A 176 13.68 -15.86 -1.60
N LEU A 177 13.82 -14.63 -2.09
CA LEU A 177 14.43 -14.34 -3.40
C LEU A 177 15.95 -14.47 -3.36
N ALA A 178 16.59 -14.11 -2.25
CA ALA A 178 18.03 -14.30 -2.06
C ALA A 178 18.41 -15.78 -2.02
N GLU A 179 17.65 -16.60 -1.28
CA GLU A 179 17.86 -18.05 -1.27
C GLU A 179 17.64 -18.70 -2.64
N ASP A 180 16.65 -18.23 -3.41
CA ASP A 180 16.40 -18.71 -4.77
C ASP A 180 17.54 -18.34 -5.73
N ALA A 181 18.22 -17.20 -5.50
CA ALA A 181 19.35 -16.75 -6.30
C ALA A 181 20.66 -17.51 -5.99
N GLU A 182 20.84 -17.99 -4.75
CA GLU A 182 22.01 -18.80 -4.36
C GLU A 182 21.89 -20.28 -4.77
N ARG A 183 20.66 -20.76 -5.01
CA ARG A 183 20.37 -22.15 -5.42
C ARG A 183 20.37 -22.38 -6.93
N GLY A 184 20.46 -21.32 -7.74
CA GLY A 184 20.47 -21.35 -9.20
C GLY A 184 21.86 -21.18 -9.78
#